data_AF-A0A2S6UKM6-F1
#
_entry.id   AF-A0A2S6UKM6-F1
#
_cell.length_a   1.000
_cell.length_b   1.000
_cell.length_c   1.000
_cell.angle_alpha   90.00
_cell.angle_beta   90.00
_cell.angle_gamma   90.00
#
_symmetry.space_group_name_H-M   'P 1'
#
loop_
_entity.id
_entity.type
_entity.pdbx_description
1 polymer ?
#
loop_
_entity_poly.entity_id
_entity_poly.type
_entity_poly.pdbx_seq_one_letter_code
_entity_poly.pdbx_strand_id
1 'polypeptide(L)'
;MNMIDELQNEQIEKLSAKRRIPTFAPGDTLRVNVKVVEGSRERIQVFEGVCIGRKNAGLNSAFTVRKLSYGEGVERVFPLYSPAIADIDVIRRGDVRRAKLYYLRGRTGKRARIAEKTDGYSAKIAAEEKRAAAETRGGNEKKSRKKGRKNKVEVPETGAAVTPAKIIEATEVAKVKTRETRAVTEALETEEKPKKTAKTRKKKADAEDGEAGGK
;
A
#
# COMPACT_ATOMS: atom_id res chain seq x y z
N MET A 1 18.64 -38.03 12.64
CA MET A 1 18.35 -36.60 12.38
C MET A 1 18.03 -35.93 13.71
N ASN A 2 18.30 -34.62 13.83
CA ASN A 2 18.06 -33.89 15.08
C ASN A 2 16.57 -33.54 15.18
N MET A 3 15.89 -34.08 16.19
CA MET A 3 14.46 -33.89 16.44
C MET A 3 14.07 -32.39 16.57
N ILE A 4 15.00 -31.54 17.03
CA ILE A 4 14.79 -30.10 17.14
C ILE A 4 14.65 -29.43 15.76
N ASP A 5 15.47 -29.84 14.80
CA ASP A 5 15.46 -29.25 13.45
C ASP A 5 14.19 -29.64 12.70
N GLU A 6 13.70 -30.87 12.91
CA GLU A 6 12.42 -31.35 12.37
C GLU A 6 11.24 -30.52 12.90
N LEU A 7 11.15 -30.34 14.22
CA LEU A 7 10.11 -29.52 14.84
C LEU A 7 10.16 -28.05 14.36
N GLN A 8 11.35 -27.50 14.17
CA GLN A 8 11.50 -26.15 13.62
C GLN A 8 10.97 -26.05 12.19
N ASN A 9 11.30 -27.02 11.34
CA ASN A 9 10.85 -27.03 9.94
C ASN A 9 9.33 -27.16 9.85
N GLU A 10 8.71 -28.03 10.64
CA GLU A 10 7.24 -28.13 10.70
C GLU A 10 6.57 -26.80 11.07
N GLN A 11 7.14 -26.07 12.04
CA GLN A 11 6.60 -24.77 12.43
C GLN A 11 6.79 -23.72 11.33
N ILE A 12 7.92 -23.73 10.63
CA ILE A 12 8.18 -22.84 9.49
C ILE A 12 7.18 -23.11 8.36
N GLU A 13 6.90 -24.37 8.04
CA GLU A 13 5.92 -24.75 7.02
C GLU A 13 4.51 -24.26 7.40
N LYS A 14 4.09 -24.49 8.65
CA LYS A 14 2.80 -24.01 9.18
C LYS A 14 2.66 -22.49 9.09
N LEU A 15 3.73 -21.73 9.34
CA LEU A 15 3.71 -20.27 9.31
C LEU A 15 3.80 -19.70 7.89
N SER A 16 4.60 -20.31 7.02
CA SER A 16 4.72 -19.92 5.61
C SER A 16 3.47 -20.27 4.78
N ALA A 17 2.71 -21.29 5.18
CA ALA A 17 1.41 -21.59 4.58
C ALA A 17 0.36 -20.49 4.82
N LYS A 18 0.45 -19.77 5.96
CA LYS A 18 -0.51 -18.69 6.30
C LYS A 18 -0.26 -17.40 5.52
N ARG A 19 0.98 -17.17 5.06
CA ARG A 19 1.38 -15.92 4.40
C ARG A 19 2.49 -16.18 3.39
N ARG A 20 2.31 -15.68 2.17
CA ARG A 20 3.37 -15.70 1.15
C ARG A 20 4.53 -14.84 1.62
N ILE A 21 5.73 -15.42 1.69
CA ILE A 21 6.96 -14.71 2.01
C ILE A 21 7.76 -14.57 0.71
N PRO A 22 7.97 -13.35 0.18
CA PRO A 22 8.74 -13.19 -1.03
C PRO A 22 10.23 -13.46 -0.77
N THR A 23 10.93 -13.87 -1.83
CA THR A 23 12.39 -13.99 -1.80
C THR A 23 13.05 -12.64 -2.02
N PHE A 24 13.66 -12.07 -0.97
CA PHE A 24 14.40 -10.81 -1.01
C PHE A 24 15.80 -10.94 -0.40
N ALA A 25 16.66 -9.99 -0.76
CA ALA A 25 18.05 -9.90 -0.33
C ALA A 25 18.34 -8.55 0.36
N PRO A 26 19.47 -8.43 1.08
CA PRO A 26 19.99 -7.13 1.52
C PRO A 26 20.19 -6.21 0.30
N GLY A 27 19.85 -4.93 0.45
CA GLY A 27 19.85 -3.94 -0.63
C GLY A 27 18.48 -3.69 -1.25
N ASP A 28 17.56 -4.66 -1.13
CA ASP A 28 16.19 -4.50 -1.63
C ASP A 28 15.40 -3.50 -0.78
N THR A 29 14.53 -2.74 -1.44
CA THR A 29 13.56 -1.84 -0.79
C THR A 29 12.28 -2.62 -0.54
N LEU A 30 11.90 -2.74 0.72
CA LEU A 30 10.77 -3.52 1.19
C LEU A 30 9.70 -2.61 1.77
N ARG A 31 8.44 -2.99 1.52
CA ARG A 31 7.27 -2.47 2.22
C ARG A 31 6.79 -3.55 3.18
N VAL A 32 6.90 -3.29 4.47
CA VAL A 32 6.46 -4.22 5.52
C VAL A 32 5.16 -3.70 6.11
N ASN A 33 4.08 -4.44 5.94
CA ASN A 33 2.78 -4.14 6.52
C ASN A 33 2.72 -4.79 7.90
N VAL A 34 2.77 -3.99 8.96
CA VAL A 34 2.81 -4.45 10.35
C VAL A 34 1.46 -4.21 11.00
N LYS A 35 0.90 -5.24 11.63
CA LYS A 35 -0.27 -5.11 12.50
C LYS A 35 0.17 -4.52 13.83
N VAL A 36 -0.37 -3.35 14.16
CA VAL A 36 -0.17 -2.69 15.44
C VAL A 36 -1.47 -2.78 16.21
N VAL A 37 -1.43 -3.45 17.36
CA VAL A 37 -2.57 -3.60 18.26
C VAL A 37 -2.42 -2.59 19.39
N GLU A 38 -3.32 -1.61 19.46
CA GLU A 38 -3.38 -0.62 20.53
C GLU A 38 -4.67 -0.86 21.33
N GLY A 39 -4.55 -1.61 22.43
CA GLY A 39 -5.69 -2.02 23.24
C GLY A 39 -6.65 -2.90 22.44
N SER A 40 -7.85 -2.38 22.15
CA SER A 40 -8.90 -3.10 21.41
C SER A 40 -8.91 -2.84 19.90
N ARG A 41 -8.08 -1.91 19.40
CA ARG A 41 -8.07 -1.55 17.97
C ARG A 41 -6.82 -2.11 17.29
N GLU A 42 -7.03 -2.73 16.14
CA GLU A 42 -5.96 -3.16 15.25
C GLU A 42 -5.87 -2.23 14.03
N ARG A 43 -4.65 -1.82 13.68
CA ARG A 43 -4.38 -1.11 12.44
C ARG A 43 -3.15 -1.67 11.73
N ILE A 44 -3.10 -1.48 10.42
CA ILE A 44 -1.92 -1.84 9.62
C ILE A 44 -1.06 -0.58 9.46
N GLN A 45 0.15 -0.61 10.02
CA GLN A 45 1.16 0.41 9.81
C GLN A 45 2.15 -0.07 8.75
N VAL A 46 2.36 0.75 7.73
CA VAL A 46 3.31 0.47 6.65
C VAL A 46 4.69 1.00 7.03
N PHE A 47 5.71 0.14 6.97
CA PHE A 47 7.11 0.52 7.13
C PHE A 47 7.86 0.22 5.84
N GLU A 48 8.23 1.27 5.11
CA GLU A 48 8.97 1.17 3.85
C GLU A 48 10.43 1.58 4.04
N GLY A 49 11.37 0.73 3.62
CA GLY A 49 12.78 1.07 3.68
C GLY A 49 13.68 0.02 3.05
N VAL A 50 14.98 0.25 3.16
CA VAL A 50 16.00 -0.66 2.61
C VAL A 50 16.30 -1.77 3.61
N CYS A 51 16.29 -3.01 3.14
CA CYS A 51 16.81 -4.15 3.90
C CYS A 51 18.33 -4.03 4.02
N ILE A 52 18.84 -3.75 5.22
CA ILE A 52 20.28 -3.60 5.46
C ILE A 52 20.95 -4.91 5.87
N GLY A 53 20.18 -5.92 6.22
CA GLY A 53 20.71 -7.22 6.61
C GLY A 53 19.60 -8.22 6.90
N ARG A 54 19.92 -9.49 6.68
CA ARG A 54 19.06 -10.62 6.97
C ARG A 54 19.84 -11.64 7.78
N LYS A 55 19.24 -12.13 8.87
CA LYS A 55 19.73 -13.21 9.72
C LYS A 55 18.89 -14.44 9.41
N ASN A 56 19.54 -15.52 9.01
CA ASN A 56 18.90 -16.82 8.81
C ASN A 56 19.22 -17.69 10.03
N ALA A 57 18.19 -18.01 10.82
CA ALA A 57 18.30 -18.76 12.06
C ALA A 57 17.03 -19.59 12.29
N GLY A 58 16.65 -20.42 11.30
CA GLY A 58 15.42 -21.21 11.34
C GLY A 58 14.19 -20.33 11.58
N LEU A 59 13.40 -20.67 12.58
CA LEU A 59 12.21 -19.92 13.00
C LEU A 59 12.53 -18.51 13.52
N ASN A 60 13.74 -18.30 14.06
CA ASN A 60 14.22 -17.01 14.54
C ASN A 60 14.89 -16.16 13.44
N SER A 61 14.64 -16.49 12.17
CA SER A 61 15.10 -15.68 11.05
C SER A 61 14.47 -14.29 11.11
N ALA A 62 15.28 -13.26 10.89
CA ALA A 62 14.87 -11.87 10.99
C ALA A 62 15.58 -11.01 9.94
N PHE A 63 15.03 -9.86 9.62
CA PHE A 63 15.64 -8.89 8.72
C PHE A 63 15.50 -7.49 9.27
N THR A 64 16.47 -6.64 8.95
CA THR A 64 16.52 -5.25 9.44
C THR A 64 16.24 -4.32 8.29
N VAL A 65 15.24 -3.46 8.45
CA VAL A 65 14.86 -2.44 7.47
C VAL A 65 15.22 -1.07 8.02
N ARG A 66 15.91 -0.27 7.20
CA ARG A 66 16.31 1.11 7.51
C ARG A 66 15.57 2.09 6.61
N LYS A 67 14.99 3.13 7.23
CA LYS A 67 14.38 4.28 6.56
C LYS A 67 14.95 5.56 7.14
N LEU A 68 15.09 6.60 6.32
CA LEU A 68 15.25 7.96 6.81
C LEU A 68 13.86 8.60 6.93
N SER A 69 13.43 8.92 8.14
CA SER A 69 12.16 9.58 8.45
C SER A 69 12.47 10.91 9.12
N TYR A 70 11.99 12.03 8.55
CA TYR A 70 12.17 13.37 9.14
C TYR A 70 13.64 13.72 9.50
N GLY A 71 14.60 13.24 8.70
CA GLY A 71 16.02 13.48 8.95
C GLY A 71 16.69 12.46 9.89
N GLU A 72 15.91 11.61 10.57
CA GLU A 72 16.42 10.58 11.47
C GLU A 72 16.44 9.20 10.83
N GLY A 73 17.52 8.44 11.07
CA GLY A 73 17.66 7.08 10.57
C GLY A 73 16.96 6.08 11.48
N VAL A 74 15.75 5.66 11.10
CA VAL A 74 14.97 4.65 11.83
C VAL A 74 15.30 3.26 11.30
N GLU A 75 15.72 2.38 12.21
CA GLU A 75 15.91 0.96 11.93
C GLU A 75 14.89 0.12 12.70
N ARG A 76 14.25 -0.83 12.02
CA ARG A 76 13.38 -1.82 12.65
C ARG A 76 13.82 -3.21 12.28
N VAL A 77 13.84 -4.11 13.26
CA VAL A 77 14.12 -5.53 13.08
C VAL A 77 12.80 -6.27 13.06
N PHE A 78 12.55 -7.03 12.00
CA PHE A 78 11.34 -7.79 11.79
C PHE A 78 11.66 -9.29 11.79
N PRO A 79 11.05 -10.10 12.69
CA PRO A 79 11.12 -11.55 12.60
C PRO A 79 10.31 -12.02 11.38
N LEU A 80 10.91 -12.83 10.53
CA LEU A 80 10.37 -13.22 9.23
C LEU A 80 9.01 -13.93 9.34
N TYR A 81 8.86 -14.76 10.37
CA TYR A 81 7.68 -15.59 10.61
C TYR A 81 6.73 -15.03 11.69
N SER A 82 6.89 -13.77 12.08
CA SER A 82 6.02 -13.15 13.09
C SER A 82 4.58 -12.99 12.59
N PRO A 83 3.56 -13.31 13.41
CA PRO A 83 2.15 -13.07 13.08
C PRO A 83 1.80 -11.57 13.05
N ALA A 84 2.65 -10.71 13.63
CA ALA A 84 2.49 -9.27 13.56
C ALA A 84 2.72 -8.71 12.15
N ILE A 85 3.35 -9.45 11.25
CA ILE A 85 3.54 -9.03 9.86
C ILE A 85 2.34 -9.50 9.03
N ALA A 86 1.57 -8.55 8.52
CA ALA A 86 0.46 -8.82 7.63
C ALA A 86 0.96 -9.21 6.23
N ASP A 87 1.91 -8.44 5.68
CA ASP A 87 2.44 -8.68 4.35
C ASP A 87 3.84 -8.07 4.17
N ILE A 88 4.59 -8.58 3.20
CA ILE A 88 5.90 -8.05 2.80
C ILE A 88 5.91 -7.93 1.28
N ASP A 89 6.04 -6.70 0.78
CA ASP A 89 6.22 -6.45 -0.65
C ASP A 89 7.65 -6.05 -0.95
N VAL A 90 8.19 -6.58 -2.06
CA VAL A 90 9.48 -6.15 -2.61
C VAL A 90 9.19 -5.07 -3.65
N ILE A 91 9.44 -3.80 -3.31
CA ILE A 91 9.19 -2.67 -4.22
C ILE A 91 10.28 -2.62 -5.29
N ARG A 92 11.54 -2.70 -4.85
CA ARG A 92 12.70 -2.46 -5.72
C ARG A 92 13.87 -3.31 -5.29
N ARG A 93 14.63 -3.86 -6.26
CA ARG A 93 15.87 -4.58 -5.97
C ARG A 93 17.09 -3.68 -6.02
N GLY A 94 17.93 -3.74 -5.00
CA GLY A 94 19.16 -2.97 -4.94
C GLY A 94 20.35 -3.75 -5.49
N ASP A 95 21.23 -3.08 -6.26
CA ASP A 95 22.52 -3.63 -6.61
C ASP A 95 23.54 -3.36 -5.48
N VAL A 96 23.84 -4.41 -4.72
CA VAL A 96 24.81 -4.36 -3.63
C VAL A 96 25.65 -5.62 -3.60
N ARG A 97 26.90 -5.47 -3.17
CA ARG A 97 27.86 -6.59 -3.06
C ARG A 97 28.01 -7.12 -1.63
N ARG A 98 27.59 -6.35 -0.62
CA ARG A 98 27.74 -6.72 0.80
C ARG A 98 26.46 -7.34 1.34
N ALA A 99 26.59 -8.42 2.12
CA ALA A 99 25.46 -9.07 2.79
C ALA A 99 24.88 -8.24 3.96
N LYS A 100 25.67 -7.32 4.53
CA LYS A 100 25.23 -6.38 5.58
C LYS A 100 25.65 -4.96 5.22
N LEU A 101 24.68 -4.07 5.11
CA LEU A 101 24.82 -2.69 4.63
C LEU A 101 24.93 -1.68 5.79
N TYR A 102 25.59 -2.04 6.89
CA TYR A 102 25.72 -1.16 8.06
C TYR A 102 26.44 0.15 7.76
N TYR A 103 27.21 0.22 6.67
CA TYR A 103 27.80 1.46 6.19
C TYR A 103 26.76 2.55 5.85
N LEU A 104 25.49 2.18 5.61
CA LEU A 104 24.41 3.14 5.37
C LEU A 104 24.01 3.94 6.62
N ARG A 105 24.48 3.54 7.80
CA ARG A 105 24.26 4.30 9.05
C ARG A 105 25.00 5.64 9.05
N GLY A 106 26.20 5.67 8.49
CA GLY A 106 27.03 6.87 8.37
C GLY A 106 26.91 7.59 7.03
N ARG A 107 25.97 7.19 6.15
CA ARG A 107 25.76 7.82 4.84
C ARG A 107 24.41 8.52 4.80
N THR A 108 24.38 9.71 4.21
CA THR A 108 23.18 10.52 4.02
C THR A 108 23.07 11.02 2.58
N GLY A 109 21.89 11.50 2.20
CA GLY A 109 21.62 12.08 0.89
C GLY A 109 21.92 11.13 -0.27
N LYS A 110 22.62 11.64 -1.31
CA LYS A 110 22.96 10.89 -2.52
C LYS A 110 23.82 9.66 -2.23
N ARG A 111 24.68 9.70 -1.21
CA ARG A 111 25.59 8.58 -0.84
C ARG A 111 24.87 7.40 -0.19
N ALA A 112 23.67 7.63 0.35
CA ALA A 112 22.83 6.59 0.94
C ALA A 112 21.94 5.89 -0.11
N ARG A 113 21.81 6.46 -1.32
CA ARG A 113 21.03 5.85 -2.39
C ARG A 113 21.76 4.62 -2.94
N ILE A 114 21.00 3.55 -3.13
CA ILE A 114 21.47 2.29 -3.70
C ILE A 114 20.99 2.22 -5.14
N ALA A 115 21.90 1.94 -6.07
CA ALA A 115 21.56 1.70 -7.47
C ALA A 115 20.54 0.57 -7.60
N GLU A 116 19.65 0.68 -8.57
CA GLU A 116 18.70 -0.40 -8.87
C GLU A 116 19.37 -1.50 -9.68
N LYS A 117 19.00 -2.75 -9.41
CA LYS A 117 19.52 -3.90 -10.14
C LYS A 117 18.78 -4.09 -11.47
N THR A 118 19.49 -4.03 -12.59
CA THR A 118 18.90 -4.08 -13.95
C THR A 118 18.67 -5.51 -14.47
N ASP A 119 18.71 -6.55 -13.61
CA ASP A 119 18.56 -7.97 -14.01
C ASP A 119 17.17 -8.35 -14.57
N GLY A 120 16.29 -7.38 -14.84
CA GLY A 120 14.94 -7.60 -15.37
C GLY A 120 13.97 -8.24 -14.38
N TYR A 121 14.29 -8.27 -13.07
CA TYR A 121 13.42 -8.87 -12.07
C TYR A 121 12.07 -8.16 -11.94
N SER A 122 12.04 -6.83 -12.09
CA SER A 122 10.80 -6.05 -12.17
C SER A 122 9.90 -6.53 -13.32
N ALA A 123 10.50 -6.84 -14.49
CA ALA A 123 9.78 -7.43 -15.61
C ALA A 123 9.26 -8.84 -15.31
N LYS A 124 10.00 -9.64 -14.52
CA LYS A 124 9.56 -10.97 -14.07
C LYS A 124 8.36 -10.90 -13.13
N ILE A 125 8.36 -9.98 -12.16
CA ILE A 125 7.19 -9.74 -11.30
C ILE A 125 5.99 -9.35 -12.14
N ALA A 126 6.15 -8.36 -13.04
CA ALA A 126 5.06 -7.92 -13.89
C ALA A 126 4.51 -9.05 -14.80
N ALA A 127 5.37 -9.97 -15.26
CA ALA A 127 4.94 -11.14 -16.01
C ALA A 127 4.19 -12.15 -15.15
N GLU A 128 4.62 -12.39 -13.91
CA GLU A 128 3.96 -13.29 -12.96
C GLU A 128 2.60 -12.73 -12.55
N GLU A 129 2.50 -11.44 -12.25
CA GLU A 129 1.25 -10.74 -11.98
C GLU A 129 0.29 -10.79 -13.18
N LYS A 130 0.79 -10.60 -14.41
CA LYS A 130 -0.02 -10.75 -15.63
C LYS A 130 -0.52 -12.19 -15.82
N ARG A 131 0.31 -13.20 -15.52
CA ARG A 131 -0.10 -14.62 -15.57
C ARG A 131 -1.19 -14.93 -14.54
N ALA A 132 -1.00 -14.51 -13.30
CA ALA A 132 -2.00 -14.67 -12.23
C ALA A 132 -3.32 -13.93 -12.55
N ALA A 133 -3.24 -12.72 -13.13
CA ALA A 133 -4.40 -11.97 -13.59
C ALA A 133 -5.11 -12.62 -14.79
N ALA A 134 -4.38 -13.27 -15.70
CA ALA A 134 -4.98 -13.99 -16.82
C ALA A 134 -5.69 -15.27 -16.37
N GLU A 135 -5.12 -16.01 -15.41
CA GLU A 135 -5.72 -17.23 -14.84
C GLU A 135 -7.03 -16.93 -14.10
N THR A 136 -7.07 -15.84 -13.33
CA THR A 136 -8.29 -15.41 -12.63
C THR A 136 -9.39 -14.94 -13.60
N ARG A 137 -9.03 -14.26 -14.70
CA ARG A 137 -9.97 -13.87 -15.77
C ARG A 137 -10.51 -15.08 -16.54
N GLY A 138 -9.65 -16.03 -16.92
CA GLY A 138 -10.05 -17.27 -17.62
C GLY A 138 -10.90 -18.21 -16.75
N GLY A 139 -10.70 -18.21 -15.43
CA GLY A 139 -11.56 -18.93 -14.49
C GLY A 139 -12.97 -18.34 -14.36
N ASN A 140 -13.09 -17.01 -14.47
CA ASN A 140 -14.37 -16.31 -14.42
C ASN A 140 -15.19 -16.51 -15.71
N GLU A 141 -14.53 -16.55 -16.86
CA GLU A 141 -15.13 -16.80 -18.17
C GLU A 141 -15.59 -18.27 -18.35
N LYS A 142 -14.87 -19.23 -17.75
CA LYS A 142 -15.32 -20.63 -17.68
C LYS A 142 -16.50 -20.83 -16.72
N LYS A 143 -16.58 -20.07 -15.61
CA LYS A 143 -17.74 -20.07 -14.71
C LYS A 143 -18.98 -19.44 -15.35
N SER A 144 -18.84 -18.36 -16.13
CA SER A 144 -19.97 -17.75 -16.85
C SER A 144 -20.52 -18.68 -17.96
N ARG A 145 -19.64 -19.33 -18.75
CA ARG A 145 -20.05 -20.33 -19.76
C ARG A 145 -20.70 -21.59 -19.17
N LYS A 146 -20.27 -22.06 -17.98
CA LYS A 146 -20.89 -23.22 -17.31
C LYS A 146 -22.25 -22.90 -16.69
N LYS A 147 -22.51 -21.65 -16.31
CA LYS A 147 -23.82 -21.17 -15.84
C LYS A 147 -24.82 -21.03 -17.00
N GLY A 148 -24.38 -20.57 -18.18
CA GLY A 148 -25.21 -20.50 -19.38
C GLY A 148 -25.63 -21.86 -19.96
N ARG A 149 -24.83 -22.93 -19.73
CA ARG A 149 -25.12 -24.28 -20.24
C ARG A 149 -26.09 -25.09 -19.34
N LYS A 150 -26.43 -24.61 -18.14
CA LYS A 150 -27.43 -25.26 -17.26
C LYS A 150 -28.87 -24.77 -17.47
N ASN A 151 -29.10 -23.68 -18.19
CA ASN A 151 -30.44 -23.22 -18.58
C ASN A 151 -30.76 -23.57 -20.03
N LYS A 152 -30.67 -24.84 -20.40
CA LYS A 152 -31.17 -25.31 -21.69
C LYS A 152 -31.62 -26.77 -21.64
N VAL A 153 -32.74 -27.02 -20.96
CA VAL A 153 -33.67 -28.10 -21.31
C VAL A 153 -35.09 -27.59 -21.01
N GLU A 154 -36.03 -27.93 -21.91
CA GLU A 154 -37.48 -27.68 -21.93
C GLU A 154 -37.95 -26.50 -22.80
N VAL A 155 -38.23 -26.84 -24.06
CA VAL A 155 -39.28 -26.23 -24.89
C VAL A 155 -40.45 -27.22 -24.85
N PRO A 156 -41.67 -26.76 -24.55
CA PRO A 156 -42.79 -27.18 -25.37
C PRO A 156 -43.55 -25.97 -25.93
N GLU A 157 -43.95 -26.12 -27.18
CA GLU A 157 -44.73 -25.15 -27.95
C GLU A 157 -46.23 -25.18 -27.58
N THR A 158 -46.88 -24.10 -28.00
CA THR A 158 -48.32 -23.90 -28.29
C THR A 158 -49.25 -23.48 -27.14
N GLY A 159 -49.78 -22.26 -27.31
CA GLY A 159 -51.22 -22.12 -27.56
C GLY A 159 -52.12 -21.70 -26.40
N ALA A 160 -52.58 -20.45 -26.49
CA ALA A 160 -53.88 -19.93 -26.03
C ALA A 160 -54.11 -19.60 -24.54
N ALA A 161 -54.25 -18.29 -24.31
CA ALA A 161 -55.26 -17.58 -23.51
C ALA A 161 -55.80 -18.19 -22.19
N VAL A 162 -55.75 -17.38 -21.11
CA VAL A 162 -56.92 -16.83 -20.37
C VAL A 162 -56.43 -16.12 -19.08
N THR A 163 -56.91 -14.88 -18.88
CA THR A 163 -56.81 -13.99 -17.70
C THR A 163 -57.60 -14.53 -16.48
N PRO A 164 -57.74 -13.85 -15.29
CA PRO A 164 -57.11 -12.62 -14.75
C PRO A 164 -56.66 -12.73 -13.26
N ALA A 165 -55.91 -11.72 -12.78
CA ALA A 165 -56.19 -10.93 -11.55
C ALA A 165 -54.97 -10.58 -10.69
N LYS A 166 -54.92 -9.29 -10.33
CA LYS A 166 -54.30 -8.64 -9.15
C LYS A 166 -52.92 -7.98 -9.35
N ILE A 167 -52.93 -6.77 -9.92
CA ILE A 167 -51.95 -5.72 -9.60
C ILE A 167 -52.68 -4.37 -9.53
N ILE A 168 -52.83 -3.85 -8.32
CA ILE A 168 -52.91 -2.42 -8.03
C ILE A 168 -51.98 -2.22 -6.82
N GLU A 169 -51.00 -1.31 -6.95
CA GLU A 169 -50.69 -0.22 -6.00
C GLU A 169 -49.20 0.18 -5.99
N ALA A 170 -48.97 1.47 -6.32
CA ALA A 170 -47.82 2.34 -5.99
C ALA A 170 -46.41 1.85 -6.40
N THR A 171 -45.71 2.35 -7.43
CA THR A 171 -45.43 3.74 -7.86
C THR A 171 -45.14 4.75 -6.74
N GLU A 172 -44.30 4.39 -5.76
CA GLU A 172 -43.58 5.36 -4.90
C GLU A 172 -42.31 4.76 -4.28
N VAL A 173 -41.19 4.61 -5.01
CA VAL A 173 -39.85 4.56 -4.35
C VAL A 173 -38.67 5.01 -5.23
N ALA A 174 -38.88 5.34 -6.51
CA ALA A 174 -37.78 5.62 -7.46
C ALA A 174 -37.44 7.12 -7.65
N LYS A 175 -37.73 8.00 -6.68
CA LYS A 175 -37.49 9.45 -6.81
C LYS A 175 -36.73 10.14 -5.66
N VAL A 176 -36.17 9.39 -4.70
CA VAL A 176 -35.55 10.01 -3.50
C VAL A 176 -34.02 9.85 -3.39
N LYS A 177 -33.36 8.96 -4.14
CA LYS A 177 -31.89 8.75 -4.01
C LYS A 177 -30.98 9.60 -4.91
N THR A 178 -31.54 10.58 -5.62
CA THR A 178 -30.77 11.60 -6.37
C THR A 178 -30.65 12.94 -5.63
N ARG A 179 -30.96 12.99 -4.32
CA ARG A 179 -30.88 14.22 -3.52
C ARG A 179 -29.92 14.21 -2.32
N GLU A 180 -29.27 13.10 -1.98
CA GLU A 180 -28.22 13.09 -0.92
C GLU A 180 -26.79 13.12 -1.47
N THR A 181 -26.59 12.96 -2.78
CA THR A 181 -25.28 13.13 -3.44
C THR A 181 -25.02 14.55 -3.94
N ARG A 182 -25.87 15.52 -3.57
CA ARG A 182 -25.72 16.94 -3.99
C ARG A 182 -25.59 17.93 -2.83
N ALA A 183 -25.62 17.47 -1.57
CA ALA A 183 -25.55 18.33 -0.39
C ALA A 183 -24.21 18.30 0.36
N VAL A 184 -23.22 17.51 -0.08
CA VAL A 184 -21.88 17.47 0.57
C VAL A 184 -20.76 18.00 -0.34
N THR A 185 -21.08 18.32 -1.60
CA THR A 185 -20.14 18.94 -2.56
C THR A 185 -20.18 20.46 -2.57
N GLU A 186 -20.91 21.10 -1.65
CA GLU A 186 -21.06 22.58 -1.60
C GLU A 186 -20.58 23.19 -0.26
N ALA A 187 -19.81 22.43 0.54
CA ALA A 187 -19.30 22.87 1.85
C ALA A 187 -17.76 22.94 1.96
N LEU A 188 -17.01 22.87 0.86
CA LEU A 188 -15.53 22.90 0.87
C LEU A 188 -14.87 23.80 -0.21
N GLU A 189 -15.61 24.74 -0.82
CA GLU A 189 -15.04 25.79 -1.70
C GLU A 189 -15.10 27.20 -1.08
N THR A 190 -14.80 27.31 0.20
CA THR A 190 -14.39 28.59 0.80
C THR A 190 -13.26 28.32 1.75
N GLU A 191 -12.03 28.42 1.27
CA GLU A 191 -10.81 28.79 2.00
C GLU A 191 -9.65 28.82 0.98
N GLU A 192 -9.67 29.81 0.08
CA GLU A 192 -8.41 30.35 -0.44
C GLU A 192 -8.64 31.77 -1.01
N LYS A 193 -8.21 32.80 -0.27
CA LYS A 193 -7.29 33.81 -0.82
C LYS A 193 -6.76 34.81 0.23
N PRO A 194 -5.55 35.34 0.00
CA PRO A 194 -4.71 36.00 0.99
C PRO A 194 -5.07 37.48 1.18
N LYS A 195 -4.89 38.00 2.41
CA LYS A 195 -5.01 39.43 2.70
C LYS A 195 -3.85 40.21 2.07
N LYS A 196 -4.13 40.95 1.00
CA LYS A 196 -3.37 42.13 0.57
C LYS A 196 -3.84 43.33 1.38
N THR A 197 -2.95 44.02 2.09
CA THR A 197 -3.17 45.39 2.58
C THR A 197 -2.15 46.31 1.93
N ALA A 198 -2.61 47.18 1.05
CA ALA A 198 -1.84 48.27 0.47
C ALA A 198 -2.68 49.55 0.47
N LYS A 199 -2.26 50.53 1.27
CA LYS A 199 -2.28 52.00 1.08
C LYS A 199 -2.06 52.61 2.47
N THR A 200 -1.12 53.53 2.66
CA THR A 200 -1.24 54.91 2.14
C THR A 200 0.12 55.61 2.13
N ARG A 201 0.45 56.21 0.99
CA ARG A 201 1.52 57.21 0.84
C ARG A 201 1.07 58.51 1.51
N LYS A 202 1.89 59.09 2.38
CA LYS A 202 1.90 60.54 2.64
C LYS A 202 3.33 61.04 2.57
N LYS A 203 3.51 62.10 1.79
CA LYS A 203 4.75 62.78 1.41
C LYS A 203 4.85 64.07 2.26
N LYS A 204 6.02 64.36 2.84
CA LYS A 204 6.59 65.67 3.28
C LYS A 204 7.88 65.32 4.05
N ALA A 205 9.08 65.59 3.54
CA ALA A 205 9.79 66.89 3.46
C ALA A 205 10.25 67.40 4.85
N ASP A 206 11.42 68.04 4.87
CA ASP A 206 12.22 68.61 5.99
C ASP A 206 13.31 67.64 6.48
N ALA A 207 14.59 67.73 6.07
CA ALA A 207 15.64 68.77 6.19
C ALA A 207 16.27 68.83 7.60
N GLU A 208 17.62 68.88 7.62
CA GLU A 208 18.50 69.27 8.75
C GLU A 208 18.59 68.26 9.93
N ASP A 209 19.71 67.93 10.58
CA ASP A 209 21.09 68.39 10.62
C ASP A 209 21.96 67.31 11.31
N GLY A 210 23.29 67.45 11.26
CA GLY A 210 24.09 67.22 12.47
C GLY A 210 24.82 65.88 12.64
N GLU A 211 25.96 65.79 11.98
CA GLU A 211 27.25 65.34 12.52
C GLU A 211 27.39 65.28 14.07
N ALA A 212 27.82 64.13 14.61
CA ALA A 212 28.74 63.93 15.74
C ALA A 212 28.68 62.43 16.13
N GLY A 213 29.74 61.64 16.24
CA GLY A 213 31.15 61.94 16.47
C GLY A 213 31.62 61.18 17.71
N GLY A 214 32.44 60.13 17.50
CA GLY A 214 33.44 59.62 18.46
C GLY A 214 32.93 58.74 19.61
N LYS A 215 33.69 57.78 20.11
CA LYS A 215 35.07 57.33 19.88
C LYS A 215 35.13 55.82 20.18
#